data_AF-A0A8J3IGY8-F1
#
_entry.id   AF-A0A8J3IGY8-F1
#
_cell.length_a   1.000
_cell.length_b   1.000
_cell.length_c   1.000
_cell.angle_alpha   90.00
_cell.angle_beta   90.00
_cell.angle_gamma   90.00
#
_symmetry.space_group_name_H-M   'P 1'
#
loop_
_entity.id
_entity.type
_entity.pdbx_description
1 polymer ?
#
loop_
_entity_poly.entity_id
_entity_poly.type
_entity_poly.pdbx_seq_one_letter_code
_entity_poly.pdbx_strand_id
1 'polypeptide(L)'
;MTETCDDDMPHLILHVETTPAATQDIEMTEVIHQHLERKHLLASEHFMDTGYVDGDHIVNAQIHYQLELLGPVVSNGSWQARDT
;
A
#
# COMPACT_ATOMS: atom_id res chain seq x y z
N MET A 1 0.16 -5.60 -7.25
CA MET A 1 -0.55 -5.09 -8.45
C MET A 1 -1.48 -3.97 -7.98
N THR A 2 -1.69 -2.92 -8.78
CA THR A 2 -2.58 -1.80 -8.44
C THR A 2 -3.56 -1.52 -9.58
N GLU A 3 -4.82 -1.26 -9.23
CA GLU A 3 -5.90 -0.93 -10.17
C GLU A 3 -6.73 0.28 -9.72
N THR A 4 -7.49 0.87 -10.65
CA THR A 4 -8.54 1.86 -10.34
C THR A 4 -9.85 1.17 -9.99
N CYS A 5 -10.70 1.81 -9.18
CA CYS A 5 -11.98 1.25 -8.71
C CYS A 5 -13.13 2.27 -8.67
N ASP A 6 -13.08 3.33 -9.49
CA ASP A 6 -14.18 4.30 -9.60
C ASP A 6 -15.42 3.65 -10.24
N ASP A 7 -16.57 3.70 -9.57
CA ASP A 7 -17.81 2.98 -9.95
C ASP A 7 -18.30 3.28 -11.39
N ASP A 8 -18.11 4.52 -11.86
CA ASP A 8 -18.58 4.98 -13.18
C ASP A 8 -17.52 4.83 -14.29
N MET A 9 -16.38 4.20 -14.01
CA MET A 9 -15.25 4.06 -14.92
C MET A 9 -14.78 2.61 -15.05
N PRO A 10 -14.08 2.26 -16.15
CA PRO A 10 -13.43 0.96 -16.23
C PRO A 10 -12.35 0.81 -15.16
N HIS A 11 -12.22 -0.40 -14.61
CA HIS A 11 -11.12 -0.76 -13.71
C HIS A 11 -9.86 -0.99 -14.54
N LEU A 12 -8.83 -0.19 -14.30
CA LEU A 12 -7.58 -0.22 -15.04
C LEU A 12 -6.43 -0.63 -14.14
N ILE A 13 -5.68 -1.64 -14.55
CA ILE A 13 -4.43 -2.01 -13.90
C ILE A 13 -3.37 -0.96 -14.24
N LEU A 14 -2.96 -0.17 -13.25
CA LEU A 14 -2.01 0.93 -13.41
C LEU A 14 -0.56 0.43 -13.27
N HIS A 15 -0.35 -0.61 -12.46
CA HIS A 15 0.98 -1.09 -12.13
C HIS A 15 1.01 -2.55 -11.72
N VAL A 16 2.05 -3.25 -12.17
CA VAL A 16 2.37 -4.62 -11.79
C VAL A 16 3.86 -4.65 -11.47
N GLU A 17 4.19 -5.19 -10.31
CA GLU A 17 5.56 -5.49 -9.91
C GLU A 17 5.72 -7.00 -9.80
N THR A 18 6.85 -7.50 -10.29
CA THR A 18 7.21 -8.93 -10.18
C THR A 18 8.46 -9.02 -9.33
N THR A 19 8.32 -9.60 -8.14
CA THR A 19 9.39 -9.70 -7.16
C THR A 19 9.82 -11.15 -6.96
N PRO A 20 11.04 -11.39 -6.46
CA PRO A 20 11.40 -12.70 -5.94
C PRO A 20 10.42 -13.15 -4.86
N ALA A 21 10.15 -14.46 -4.77
CA ALA A 21 9.19 -15.01 -3.82
C ALA A 21 9.53 -14.76 -2.34
N ALA A 22 10.77 -14.42 -2.02
CA ALA A 22 11.21 -14.13 -0.65
C ALA A 22 10.99 -12.66 -0.24
N THR A 23 10.62 -11.79 -1.17
CA THR A 23 10.33 -10.38 -0.90
C THR A 23 8.94 -10.28 -0.26
N GLN A 24 8.85 -9.63 0.90
CA GLN A 24 7.57 -9.42 1.56
C GLN A 24 6.78 -8.34 0.83
N ASP A 25 5.46 -8.51 0.77
CA ASP A 25 4.55 -7.55 0.14
C ASP A 25 4.67 -6.14 0.74
N ILE A 26 4.85 -6.06 2.06
CA ILE A 26 5.00 -4.80 2.80
C ILE A 26 6.21 -3.97 2.35
N GLU A 27 7.27 -4.63 1.86
CA GLU A 27 8.47 -3.93 1.35
C GLU A 27 8.17 -3.18 0.04
N MET A 28 7.09 -3.54 -0.66
CA MET A 28 6.77 -3.03 -1.99
C MET A 28 5.84 -1.81 -1.97
N THR A 29 5.21 -1.48 -0.85
CA THR A 29 4.24 -0.37 -0.77
C THR A 29 4.84 0.96 -1.18
N GLU A 30 5.99 1.30 -0.59
CA GLU A 30 6.74 2.51 -0.92
C GLU A 30 7.23 2.51 -2.38
N VAL A 31 7.71 1.36 -2.88
CA VAL A 31 8.15 1.19 -4.27
C VAL A 31 6.98 1.50 -5.22
N ILE A 32 5.81 0.92 -4.96
CA ILE A 32 4.60 1.14 -5.77
C ILE A 32 4.24 2.63 -5.81
N HIS A 33 4.23 3.33 -4.67
CA HIS A 33 3.94 4.77 -4.62
C HIS A 33 4.94 5.60 -5.44
N GLN A 34 6.24 5.32 -5.33
CA GLN A 34 7.28 5.98 -6.15
C GLN A 34 7.08 5.74 -7.65
N HIS A 35 6.72 4.52 -8.04
CA HIS A 35 6.45 4.19 -9.44
C HIS A 35 5.22 4.90 -9.99
N LEU A 36 4.16 5.03 -9.19
CA LEU A 36 2.95 5.76 -9.56
C LEU A 36 3.19 7.27 -9.61
N GLU A 37 3.94 7.83 -8.66
CA GLU A 37 4.31 9.25 -8.64
C GLU A 37 5.05 9.65 -9.91
N ARG A 38 6.09 8.89 -10.29
CA ARG A 38 6.86 9.13 -11.52
C ARG A 38 6.00 9.11 -12.78
N LYS A 39 4.90 8.37 -12.77
CA LYS A 39 3.93 8.30 -13.87
C LYS A 39 2.82 9.35 -13.77
N HIS A 40 2.78 10.14 -12.70
CA HIS A 40 1.67 11.05 -12.37
C HIS A 40 0.33 10.30 -12.25
N LEU A 41 0.37 9.10 -11.67
CA LEU A 41 -0.78 8.21 -11.46
C LEU A 41 -1.01 7.90 -9.97
N LEU A 42 -0.57 8.78 -9.07
CA LEU A 42 -0.93 8.67 -7.65
C LEU A 42 -2.43 8.91 -7.49
N ALA A 43 -3.08 8.03 -6.75
CA ALA A 43 -4.46 8.21 -6.32
C ALA A 43 -4.51 9.12 -5.09
N SER A 44 -5.66 9.73 -4.82
CA SER A 44 -5.93 10.41 -3.55
C SER A 44 -6.09 9.40 -2.40
N GLU A 45 -6.67 8.24 -2.69
CA GLU A 45 -6.90 7.15 -1.75
C GLU A 45 -6.35 5.85 -2.34
N HIS A 46 -5.68 5.04 -1.53
CA HIS A 46 -5.18 3.73 -1.94
C HIS A 46 -5.61 2.66 -0.94
N PHE A 47 -6.49 1.78 -1.40
CA PHE A 47 -6.96 0.63 -0.64
C PHE A 47 -5.96 -0.52 -0.77
N MET A 48 -5.48 -1.02 0.36
CA MET A 48 -4.49 -2.10 0.41
C MET A 48 -4.92 -3.19 1.40
N ASP A 49 -4.48 -4.42 1.11
CA ASP A 49 -4.66 -5.53 2.04
C ASP A 49 -3.64 -5.49 3.20
N THR A 50 -3.90 -6.31 4.19
CA THR A 50 -3.12 -6.41 5.43
C THR A 50 -1.64 -6.80 5.23
N GLY A 51 -1.29 -7.47 4.13
CA GLY A 51 0.09 -7.83 3.80
C GLY A 51 0.93 -6.65 3.29
N TYR A 52 0.28 -5.55 2.90
CA TYR A 52 0.93 -4.36 2.34
C TYR A 52 0.93 -3.15 3.29
N VAL A 53 0.27 -3.20 4.45
CA VAL A 53 0.08 -2.03 5.32
C VAL A 53 0.57 -2.26 6.76
N ASP A 54 1.37 -1.31 7.25
CA ASP A 54 1.62 -1.08 8.67
C ASP A 54 1.41 0.41 9.03
N GLY A 55 1.58 0.75 10.32
CA GLY A 55 1.40 2.12 10.80
C GLY A 55 2.39 3.12 10.20
N ASP A 56 3.62 2.71 9.93
CA ASP A 56 4.66 3.59 9.38
C ASP A 56 4.34 3.93 7.92
N HIS A 57 3.86 2.97 7.13
CA HIS A 57 3.43 3.19 5.76
C HIS A 57 2.27 4.18 5.65
N ILE A 58 1.29 4.14 6.57
CA ILE A 58 0.17 5.09 6.58
C ILE A 58 0.68 6.53 6.78
N VAL A 59 1.57 6.72 7.76
CA VAL A 59 2.12 8.04 8.07
C VAL A 59 2.99 8.55 6.91
N ASN A 60 3.85 7.69 6.36
CA ASN A 60 4.75 8.04 5.27
C ASN A 60 3.98 8.39 3.98
N ALA A 61 2.92 7.63 3.66
CA ALA A 61 2.06 7.90 2.50
C ALA A 61 1.47 9.32 2.55
N GLN A 62 0.97 9.71 3.72
CA GLN A 62 0.38 11.04 3.90
C GLN A 62 1.43 12.15 3.83
N ILE A 63 2.60 11.97 4.44
CA ILE A 63 3.66 13.00 4.51
C ILE A 63 4.35 13.19 3.16
N HIS A 64 4.67 12.11 2.46
CA HIS A 64 5.49 12.15 1.25
C HIS A 64 4.67 12.24 -0.04
N TYR A 65 3.51 11.59 -0.09
CA TYR A 65 2.72 11.47 -1.32
C TYR A 65 1.37 12.17 -1.26
N GLN A 66 0.99 12.74 -0.10
CA GLN A 66 -0.32 13.36 0.12
C GLN A 66 -1.48 12.39 -0.22
N LEU A 67 -1.23 11.11 0.00
CA LEU A 67 -2.11 9.99 -0.32
C LEU A 67 -2.68 9.41 0.98
N GLU A 68 -3.97 9.16 1.01
CA GLU A 68 -4.63 8.46 2.11
C GLU A 68 -4.52 6.94 1.89
N LEU A 69 -3.80 6.27 2.80
CA LEU A 69 -3.61 4.83 2.76
C LEU A 69 -4.66 4.13 3.63
N LEU A 70 -5.52 3.33 3.00
CA LEU A 70 -6.64 2.67 3.66
C LEU A 70 -6.44 1.15 3.65
N GLY A 71 -6.41 0.53 4.82
CA GLY A 71 -6.27 -0.92 4.90
C GLY A 71 -6.31 -1.44 6.33
N PRO A 72 -6.55 -2.76 6.52
CA PRO A 72 -6.55 -3.36 7.84
C PRO A 72 -5.11 -3.49 8.34
N VAL A 73 -4.74 -2.74 9.37
CA VAL A 73 -3.40 -2.79 9.99
C VAL A 73 -3.27 -4.07 10.82
N VAL A 74 -2.19 -4.84 10.60
CA VAL A 74 -1.87 -6.01 11.43
C VAL A 74 -1.60 -5.55 12.87
N SER A 75 -2.38 -6.04 13.83
CA SER A 75 -2.05 -5.88 15.25
C SER A 75 -0.75 -6.61 15.57
N ASN A 76 0.14 -6.02 16.38
CA ASN A 76 1.40 -6.65 16.79
C ASN A 76 1.15 -8.05 17.38
N GLY A 77 1.43 -9.11 16.61
CA GLY A 77 1.18 -10.50 16.98
C GLY A 77 2.32 -11.15 17.77
N SER A 78 3.34 -10.38 18.14
CA SER A 78 4.45 -10.88 18.95
C SER A 78 3.96 -11.39 20.31
N TRP A 79 4.63 -12.41 20.86
CA TRP A 79 4.29 -12.92 22.19
C TRP A 79 4.38 -11.84 23.26
N GLN A 80 5.30 -10.89 23.11
CA GLN A 80 5.48 -9.73 23.97
C GLN A 80 4.26 -8.81 23.99
N ALA A 81 3.48 -8.75 22.90
CA ALA A 81 2.25 -7.97 22.83
C ALA A 81 1.03 -8.67 23.46
N ARG A 82 1.18 -9.94 23.88
CA ARG A 82 0.09 -10.76 24.46
C ARG A 82 0.07 -10.75 25.99
N ASP A 83 1.12 -10.24 26.63
CA ASP A 83 1.24 -10.12 28.09
C ASP A 83 1.20 -8.64 28.51
N THR A 84 0.01 -8.03 28.51
CA THR A 84 -0.26 -6.76 29.20
C THR A 84 -1.68 -6.74 29.72
#